data_AF-A0A7S4CCG4-F1
#
_entry.id   AF-A0A7S4CCG4-F1
#
_cell.length_a   1.000
_cell.length_b   1.000
_cell.length_c   1.000
_cell.angle_alpha   90.00
_cell.angle_beta   90.00
_cell.angle_gamma   90.00
#
_symmetry.space_group_name_H-M   'P 1'
#
loop_
_entity.id
_entity.type
_entity.pdbx_description
1 polymer ?
#
loop_
_entity_poly.entity_id
_entity_poly.type
_entity_poly.pdbx_seq_one_letter_code
_entity_poly.pdbx_strand_id
1 'polypeptide(L)'
;VMLETLASVVQELTGHEADWARIVNIHHNYATREKTTYFDHETGREETKMLWITRKGATSAKDGQYGIIPGSMGVGSFIVCGKGSKDSWESCSHGAGRRMSRTKAKKIILQNRFE
;
A
#
# COMPACT_ATOMS: atom_id res chain seq x y z
N VAL A 1 19.64 -0.68 1.42
CA VAL A 1 20.15 0.71 1.44
C VAL A 1 19.25 1.66 2.22
N MET A 2 18.12 2.17 1.70
CA MET A 2 17.34 3.22 2.41
C MET A 2 16.86 2.81 3.82
N LEU A 3 16.26 1.63 3.96
CA LEU A 3 15.77 1.15 5.26
C LEU A 3 16.91 0.89 6.24
N GLU A 4 18.04 0.36 5.77
CA GLU A 4 19.24 0.15 6.59
C GLU A 4 19.82 1.49 7.06
N THR A 5 19.87 2.50 6.18
CA THR A 5 20.28 3.86 6.56
C THR A 5 19.35 4.44 7.62
N LEU A 6 18.02 4.31 7.46
CA LEU A 6 17.07 4.76 8.46
C LEU A 6 17.27 4.04 9.80
N ALA A 7 17.41 2.72 9.78
CA ALA A 7 17.63 1.93 10.99
C ALA A 7 18.94 2.33 11.70
N SER A 8 20.01 2.58 10.94
CA SER A 8 21.28 3.06 11.49
C SER A 8 21.13 4.41 12.19
N VAL A 9 20.42 5.36 11.58
CA VAL A 9 20.20 6.69 12.19
C VAL A 9 19.32 6.59 13.44
N VAL A 10 18.27 5.77 13.41
CA VAL A 10 17.41 5.54 14.59
C VAL A 10 18.22 4.92 15.73
N GLN A 11 19.05 3.92 15.44
CA GLN A 11 19.93 3.30 16.43
C GLN A 11 20.89 4.32 17.04
N GLU A 12 21.55 5.13 16.21
CA GLU A 12 22.50 6.16 16.67
C GLU A 12 21.83 7.20 17.59
N LEU A 13 20.63 7.64 17.24
CA LEU A 13 19.94 8.72 17.97
C LEU A 13 19.17 8.24 19.20
N THR A 14 18.69 7.00 19.19
CA THR A 14 17.75 6.50 20.22
C THR A 14 18.27 5.30 21.00
N GLY A 15 19.32 4.64 20.52
CA GLY A 15 19.81 3.37 21.07
C GLY A 15 18.94 2.15 20.77
N HIS A 16 17.84 2.31 20.03
CA HIS A 16 16.90 1.22 19.71
C HIS A 16 17.12 0.60 18.34
N GLU A 17 17.18 -0.73 18.31
CA GLU A 17 17.36 -1.50 17.09
C GLU A 17 16.03 -1.73 16.38
N ALA A 18 16.08 -1.78 15.05
CA ALA A 18 14.91 -2.11 14.23
C ALA A 18 14.56 -3.60 14.36
N ASP A 19 13.28 -3.89 14.60
CA ASP A 19 12.76 -5.26 14.52
C ASP A 19 12.51 -5.64 13.05
N TRP A 20 13.52 -6.22 12.43
CA TRP A 20 13.47 -6.68 11.05
C TRP A 20 12.49 -7.86 10.84
N ALA A 21 12.13 -8.60 11.89
CA ALA A 21 11.17 -9.70 11.76
C ALA A 21 9.74 -9.20 11.53
N ARG A 22 9.47 -7.93 11.89
CA ARG A 22 8.17 -7.27 11.72
C ARG A 22 8.13 -6.25 10.59
N ILE A 23 9.11 -6.28 9.70
CA ILE A 23 9.15 -5.37 8.55
C ILE A 23 7.92 -5.55 7.65
N VAL A 24 7.29 -4.42 7.31
CA VAL A 24 6.23 -4.36 6.29
C VAL A 24 6.80 -3.66 5.06
N ASN A 25 6.95 -4.40 3.97
CA ASN A 25 7.41 -3.87 2.69
C ASN A 25 6.40 -4.23 1.60
N ILE A 26 5.85 -3.22 0.94
CA ILE A 26 4.78 -3.40 -0.05
C ILE A 26 5.05 -2.61 -1.32
N HIS A 27 4.71 -3.23 -2.46
CA HIS A 27 4.65 -2.57 -3.76
C HIS A 27 3.22 -2.12 -4.04
N HIS A 28 3.06 -1.06 -4.81
CA HIS A 28 1.73 -0.52 -5.14
C HIS A 28 1.52 -0.15 -6.62
N ASN A 29 2.55 -0.36 -7.45
CA ASN A 29 2.52 -0.15 -8.89
C ASN A 29 3.28 -1.30 -9.57
N TYR A 30 2.58 -2.37 -9.95
CA TYR A 30 3.17 -3.54 -10.58
C TYR A 30 2.10 -4.41 -11.25
N ALA A 31 2.52 -5.31 -12.14
CA ALA A 31 1.70 -6.38 -12.66
C ALA A 31 2.39 -7.71 -12.38
N THR A 32 1.62 -8.72 -11.95
CA THR A 32 2.15 -10.06 -11.66
C THR A 32 1.15 -11.13 -12.05
N ARG A 33 1.61 -12.35 -12.33
CA ARG A 33 0.74 -13.50 -12.56
C ARG A 33 0.39 -14.15 -11.24
N GLU A 34 -0.90 -14.26 -10.95
CA GLU A 34 -1.40 -14.85 -9.72
C GLU A 34 -2.47 -15.90 -10.03
N LYS A 35 -2.47 -16.98 -9.24
CA LYS A 35 -3.58 -17.93 -9.20
C LYS A 35 -4.70 -17.27 -8.40
N THR A 36 -5.77 -16.87 -9.07
CA THR A 36 -6.86 -16.10 -8.44
C THR A 36 -8.19 -16.80 -8.65
N THR A 37 -9.00 -16.81 -7.60
CA THR A 37 -10.41 -17.22 -7.66
C THR A 37 -11.27 -15.99 -7.82
N TYR A 38 -12.17 -15.97 -8.80
CA TYR A 38 -13.09 -14.86 -9.05
C TYR A 38 -14.47 -15.37 -9.44
N PHE A 39 -15.49 -14.55 -9.25
CA PHE A 39 -16.84 -14.83 -9.75
C PHE A 39 -16.94 -14.39 -11.21
N ASP A 40 -17.14 -15.34 -12.10
CA ASP A 40 -17.32 -15.09 -13.53
C ASP A 40 -18.78 -14.73 -13.80
N HIS A 41 -19.03 -13.48 -14.19
CA HIS A 41 -20.38 -12.98 -14.45
C HIS A 41 -20.99 -13.50 -15.75
N GLU A 42 -20.18 -14.01 -16.68
CA GLU A 42 -20.68 -14.60 -17.93
C GLU A 42 -21.17 -16.04 -17.69
N THR A 43 -20.40 -16.82 -16.93
CA THR A 43 -20.76 -18.23 -16.63
C THR A 43 -21.60 -18.38 -15.36
N GLY A 44 -21.65 -17.36 -14.51
CA GLY A 44 -22.37 -17.35 -13.24
C GLY A 44 -21.74 -18.24 -12.16
N ARG A 45 -20.43 -18.50 -12.24
CA ARG A 45 -19.73 -19.47 -11.39
C ARG A 45 -18.42 -18.90 -10.85
N GLU A 46 -17.94 -19.45 -9.73
CA GLU A 46 -16.57 -19.18 -9.29
C GLU A 46 -15.58 -19.97 -10.15
N GLU A 47 -14.52 -19.30 -10.61
CA GLU A 47 -13.46 -19.92 -11.39
C GLU A 47 -12.09 -19.58 -10.80
N THR A 48 -11.15 -20.53 -10.88
CA THR A 48 -9.76 -20.32 -10.49
C THR A 48 -8.85 -20.38 -11.71
N LYS A 49 -8.17 -19.28 -12.02
CA LYS A 49 -7.28 -19.18 -13.19
C LYS A 49 -5.99 -18.46 -12.84
N MET A 50 -4.98 -18.63 -13.69
CA MET A 50 -3.75 -17.85 -13.63
C MET A 50 -3.93 -16.55 -14.42
N LEU A 51 -4.07 -15.43 -13.72
CA LEU A 51 -4.38 -14.12 -14.31
C LEU A 51 -3.26 -13.11 -14.08
N TRP A 52 -3.17 -12.10 -14.94
CA TRP A 52 -2.31 -10.93 -14.71
C TRP A 52 -3.05 -9.92 -13.82
N ILE A 53 -2.61 -9.79 -12.58
CA ILE A 53 -3.16 -8.80 -11.65
C ILE A 53 -2.32 -7.53 -11.75
N THR A 54 -2.93 -6.47 -12.29
CA THR A 54 -2.31 -5.15 -12.38
C THR A 54 -2.76 -4.30 -11.20
N ARG A 55 -1.82 -3.89 -10.36
CA ARG A 55 -2.05 -2.97 -9.26
C ARG A 55 -1.39 -1.64 -9.58
N LYS A 56 -2.18 -0.57 -9.67
CA LYS A 56 -1.71 0.80 -9.87
C LYS A 56 -2.37 1.71 -8.83
N GLY A 57 -1.60 2.14 -7.85
CA GLY A 57 -2.14 2.82 -6.67
C GLY A 57 -2.94 1.89 -5.75
N ALA A 58 -2.68 0.58 -5.83
CA ALA A 58 -3.31 -0.46 -5.02
C ALA A 58 -2.24 -1.46 -4.56
N THR A 59 -2.48 -2.17 -3.47
CA THR A 59 -1.52 -3.08 -2.84
C THR A 59 -2.14 -4.47 -2.69
N SER A 60 -1.29 -5.50 -2.57
CA SER A 60 -1.76 -6.83 -2.21
C SER A 60 -2.31 -6.84 -0.79
N ALA A 61 -3.45 -7.50 -0.60
CA ALA A 61 -4.20 -7.62 0.64
C ALA A 61 -4.76 -9.04 0.79
N LYS A 62 -3.92 -10.03 0.50
CA LYS A 62 -4.21 -11.44 0.72
C LYS A 62 -4.56 -11.68 2.19
N ASP A 63 -5.30 -12.75 2.44
CA ASP A 63 -5.72 -13.08 3.80
C ASP A 63 -4.51 -13.16 4.74
N GLY A 64 -4.55 -12.44 5.86
CA GLY A 64 -3.46 -12.37 6.83
C GLY A 64 -2.25 -11.50 6.44
N GLN A 65 -2.16 -11.00 5.19
CA GLN A 65 -1.01 -10.24 4.73
C GLN A 65 -0.95 -8.86 5.38
N TYR A 66 0.15 -8.55 6.07
CA TYR A 66 0.38 -7.21 6.58
C TYR A 66 0.70 -6.21 5.46
N GLY A 67 0.15 -5.01 5.59
CA GLY A 67 0.38 -3.90 4.68
C GLY A 67 0.38 -2.57 5.41
N ILE A 68 0.61 -1.50 4.64
CA ILE A 68 0.58 -0.13 5.11
C ILE A 68 -0.25 0.73 4.14
N ILE A 69 -1.06 1.62 4.69
CA ILE A 69 -1.81 2.62 3.93
C ILE A 69 -1.32 4.01 4.41
N PRO A 70 -0.32 4.59 3.72
CA PRO A 70 0.13 5.95 4.01
C PRO A 70 -0.98 7.00 3.89
N GLY A 71 -1.02 7.87 4.90
CA GLY A 71 -1.82 9.09 4.91
C GLY A 71 -1.21 10.22 4.07
N SER A 72 -1.70 11.44 4.30
CA SER A 72 -1.05 12.67 3.83
C SER A 72 0.02 13.13 4.83
N MET A 73 0.91 14.03 4.42
CA MET A 73 1.84 14.67 5.35
C MET A 73 1.08 15.33 6.51
N GLY A 74 1.47 15.04 7.76
CA GLY A 74 0.79 15.50 8.97
C GLY A 74 -0.46 14.70 9.38
N VAL A 75 -0.84 13.67 8.62
CA VAL A 75 -1.97 12.78 8.93
C VAL A 75 -1.45 11.37 9.21
N GLY A 76 -2.14 10.64 10.10
CA GLY A 76 -1.80 9.27 10.45
C GLY A 76 -1.75 8.32 9.26
N SER A 77 -0.93 7.28 9.39
CA SER A 77 -0.87 6.13 8.48
C SER A 77 -1.42 4.89 9.19
N PHE A 78 -1.84 3.89 8.41
CA PHE A 78 -2.43 2.67 8.96
C PHE A 78 -1.57 1.46 8.65
N ILE A 79 -1.30 0.64 9.66
CA ILE A 79 -0.84 -0.73 9.47
C ILE A 79 -2.09 -1.61 9.39
N VAL A 80 -2.20 -2.41 8.33
CA VAL A 80 -3.40 -3.17 8.00
C VAL A 80 -3.08 -4.65 7.81
N CYS A 81 -4.10 -5.48 7.95
CA CYS A 81 -4.05 -6.91 7.65
C CYS A 81 -5.08 -7.21 6.56
N GLY A 82 -4.66 -7.91 5.50
CA GLY A 82 -5.50 -8.22 4.36
C GLY A 82 -6.60 -9.21 4.70
N LYS A 83 -7.78 -9.01 4.09
CA LYS A 83 -8.96 -9.86 4.26
C LYS A 83 -9.09 -10.96 3.19
N GLY A 84 -8.22 -10.97 2.18
CA GLY A 84 -8.31 -11.93 1.07
C GLY A 84 -9.59 -11.81 0.24
N SER A 85 -10.14 -10.60 0.09
CA SER A 85 -11.40 -10.43 -0.65
C SER A 85 -11.21 -10.76 -2.13
N LYS A 86 -11.96 -11.76 -2.62
CA LYS A 86 -11.96 -12.16 -4.03
C LYS A 86 -12.51 -11.05 -4.93
N ASP A 87 -13.50 -10.29 -4.46
CA ASP A 87 -14.13 -9.19 -5.19
C ASP A 87 -13.15 -8.06 -5.51
N SER A 88 -12.09 -7.91 -4.71
CA SER A 88 -11.03 -6.93 -4.94
C SER A 88 -9.75 -7.52 -5.49
N TRP A 89 -9.79 -8.76 -6.00
CA TRP A 89 -8.60 -9.49 -6.46
C TRP A 89 -7.52 -9.52 -5.38
N GLU A 90 -7.94 -9.76 -4.14
CA GLU A 90 -7.10 -9.76 -2.94
C GLU A 90 -6.25 -8.50 -2.83
N SER A 91 -6.84 -7.33 -3.11
CA SER A 91 -6.15 -6.04 -3.13
C SER A 91 -6.83 -5.00 -2.24
N CYS A 92 -6.08 -3.99 -1.81
CA CYS A 92 -6.60 -2.82 -1.09
C CYS A 92 -5.98 -1.51 -1.58
N SER A 93 -6.43 -0.37 -1.01
CA SER A 93 -5.92 0.96 -1.35
C SER A 93 -4.48 1.14 -0.87
N HIS A 94 -3.67 1.86 -1.66
CA HIS A 94 -2.30 2.18 -1.27
C HIS A 94 -2.19 3.41 -0.37
N GLY A 95 -3.06 4.41 -0.49
CA GLY A 95 -2.93 5.62 0.30
C GLY A 95 -4.12 6.56 0.18
N ALA A 96 -4.02 7.74 0.78
CA ALA A 96 -5.11 8.71 0.89
C ALA A 96 -5.63 9.28 -0.46
N GLY A 97 -4.91 9.05 -1.55
CA GLY A 97 -5.22 9.64 -2.85
C GLY A 97 -4.97 11.15 -2.89
N ARG A 98 -5.24 11.77 -4.03
CA ARG A 98 -5.04 13.21 -4.24
C ARG A 98 -6.32 13.85 -4.73
N ARG A 99 -6.85 14.80 -3.95
CA ARG A 99 -7.99 15.63 -4.36
C ARG A 99 -7.65 16.64 -5.44
N MET A 100 -6.37 17.01 -5.58
CA MET A 100 -5.91 18.07 -6.49
C MET A 100 -4.65 17.68 -7.27
N SER A 101 -4.50 18.28 -8.46
CA SER A 101 -3.23 18.26 -9.18
C SER A 101 -2.13 18.98 -8.37
N ARG A 102 -0.86 18.61 -8.56
CA ARG A 102 0.27 19.26 -7.86
C ARG A 102 0.32 20.74 -8.21
N THR A 103 0.07 21.08 -9.47
CA THR A 103 0.02 22.46 -9.97
C THR A 103 -1.09 23.26 -9.31
N LYS A 104 -2.29 22.70 -9.15
CA LYS A 104 -3.39 23.38 -8.45
C LYS A 104 -3.08 23.57 -6.98
N ALA A 105 -2.58 22.53 -6.30
CA ALA A 105 -2.20 22.60 -4.89
C ALA A 105 -1.17 23.71 -4.64
N LYS A 106 -0.10 23.79 -5.45
CA LYS A 106 0.93 24.85 -5.36
C LYS A 106 0.37 26.26 -5.53
N LYS A 107 -0.69 26.44 -6.32
CA LYS A 107 -1.29 27.76 -6.56
C LYS A 107 -2.19 28.23 -5.42
N ILE A 108 -2.82 27.30 -4.69
CA ILE A 108 -3.90 27.65 -3.74
C ILE A 108 -3.58 27.31 -2.28
N ILE A 109 -2.54 26.51 -2.03
CA ILE A 109 -2.08 26.17 -0.68
C ILE A 109 -0.75 26.88 -0.47
N LEU A 110 -0.74 27.86 0.44
CA LEU A 110 0.45 28.59 0.83
C LEU A 110 1.33 27.73 1.76
N GLN A 111 2.65 27.86 1.64
CA GLN A 111 3.62 27.06 2.39
C GLN A 111 3.48 27.25 3.90
N ASN A 112 3.21 28.49 4.34
CA ASN A 112 3.00 28.85 5.74
C ASN A 112 1.74 28.22 6.37
N ARG A 113 0.93 27.46 5.62
CA ARG A 113 -0.18 26.69 6.17
C ARG A 113 0.24 25.32 6.73
N PHE A 114 1.52 24.98 6.60
CA PHE A 114 2.12 23.72 7.08
C PHE A 114 3.14 23.92 8.21
N GLU A 115 3.38 25.17 8.62
CA GLU A 115 4.14 25.56 9.81
C GLU A 115 3.22 25.59 11.03
#